data_AF-A0A4U7EH28-F1
#
_entry.id   AF-A0A4U7EH28-F1
#
_cell.length_a   1.000
_cell.length_b   1.000
_cell.length_c   1.000
_cell.angle_alpha   90.00
_cell.angle_beta   90.00
_cell.angle_gamma   90.00
#
_symmetry.space_group_name_H-M   'P 1'
#
loop_
_entity.id
_entity.type
_entity.pdbx_description
1 polymer ?
#
loop_
_entity_poly.entity_id
_entity_poly.type
_entity_poly.pdbx_seq_one_letter_code
_entity_poly.pdbx_strand_id
1 'polypeptide(L)' 'MKPVKRFNIYRDEEIRIETNGELLGRGAQFPNGSCYVDWNREVFPPEDRLDHEHVSRYGSLSDVEQGTGGVVQVVDEGNA' A
#
# COMPACT_ATOMS: atom_id res chain seq x y z
N MET A 1 -5.95 -33.39 -17.58
CA MET A 1 -6.68 -32.16 -17.18
C MET A 1 -5.64 -31.12 -16.78
N LYS A 2 -5.66 -29.90 -17.36
CA LYS A 2 -4.72 -28.84 -16.94
C LYS A 2 -5.18 -28.27 -15.59
N PRO A 3 -4.27 -28.01 -14.63
CA PRO A 3 -4.65 -27.43 -13.35
C PRO A 3 -5.27 -26.04 -13.57
N VAL A 4 -6.45 -25.82 -13.00
CA VAL A 4 -7.15 -24.52 -13.02
C VAL A 4 -6.42 -23.59 -12.06
N LYS A 5 -5.75 -22.56 -12.61
CA LYS A 5 -5.17 -21.48 -11.80
C LYS A 5 -6.30 -20.53 -11.40
N ARG A 6 -6.45 -20.23 -10.10
CA ARG A 6 -7.48 -19.33 -9.56
C ARG A 6 -6.81 -18.18 -8.80
N PHE A 7 -7.37 -16.99 -8.92
CA PHE A 7 -7.07 -15.84 -8.06
C PHE A 7 -8.24 -15.68 -7.11
N ASN A 8 -7.98 -15.60 -5.80
CA ASN A 8 -8.98 -15.20 -4.81
C ASN A 8 -8.81 -13.71 -4.57
N ILE A 9 -9.86 -12.94 -4.83
CA ILE A 9 -9.91 -11.50 -4.55
C ILE A 9 -10.98 -11.34 -3.48
N TYR A 10 -10.56 -10.92 -2.29
CA TYR A 10 -11.46 -10.58 -1.20
C TYR A 10 -11.69 -9.07 -1.30
N ARG A 11 -12.95 -8.68 -1.51
CA ARG A 11 -13.36 -7.28 -1.39
C ARG A 11 -13.72 -7.07 0.06
N ASP A 12 -12.90 -6.32 0.76
CA ASP A 12 -13.25 -5.78 2.06
C ASP A 12 -13.49 -4.28 1.87
N GLU A 13 -14.69 -3.82 2.19
CA GLU A 13 -15.06 -2.39 2.15
C GLU A 13 -14.52 -1.64 3.38
N GLU A 14 -13.90 -2.36 4.33
CA GLU A 14 -13.49 -1.86 5.64
C GLU A 14 -11.97 -1.63 5.80
N ILE A 15 -11.18 -1.68 4.72
CA ILE A 15 -9.76 -1.24 4.78
C ILE A 15 -9.69 0.29 4.63
N ARG A 16 -10.57 1.03 5.31
CA ARG A 16 -10.41 2.48 5.47
C ARG A 16 -9.63 2.71 6.75
N ILE A 17 -8.31 2.62 6.63
CA ILE A 17 -7.41 2.80 7.78
C ILE A 17 -7.35 4.29 8.07
N GLU A 18 -7.74 4.66 9.29
CA GLU A 18 -7.52 6.00 9.82
C GLU A 18 -6.01 6.26 9.83
N THR A 19 -5.60 7.14 8.93
CA THR A 19 -4.23 7.61 8.84
C THR A 19 -4.12 8.82 9.75
N ASN A 20 -3.31 8.71 10.78
CA ASN A 20 -3.07 9.75 11.76
C ASN A 20 -2.23 10.91 11.21
N GLY A 21 -2.58 11.50 10.04
CA GLY A 21 -1.93 12.69 9.45
C GLY A 21 -0.45 12.55 9.05
N GLU A 22 0.26 11.54 9.56
CA GLU A 22 1.69 11.30 9.37
C GLU A 22 1.93 10.09 8.43
N LEU A 23 0.92 9.25 8.22
CA LEU A 23 1.02 8.08 7.34
C LEU A 23 0.79 8.46 5.87
N LEU A 24 1.86 8.42 5.07
CA LEU A 24 1.83 8.73 3.62
C LEU A 24 1.09 7.68 2.79
N GLY A 25 1.00 6.44 3.28
CA GLY A 25 0.35 5.33 2.59
C GLY A 25 0.57 4.00 3.31
N ARG A 26 -0.15 2.96 2.89
CA ARG A 26 0.03 1.58 3.38
C ARG A 26 0.22 0.65 2.20
N GLY A 27 1.00 -0.41 2.39
CA GLY A 27 1.18 -1.40 1.35
C GLY A 27 1.33 -2.83 1.86
N ALA A 28 1.36 -3.75 0.91
CA ALA A 28 1.68 -5.15 1.14
C ALA A 28 2.98 -5.51 0.40
N GLN A 29 3.87 -6.25 1.06
CA GLN A 29 5.02 -6.87 0.43
C GLN A 29 4.68 -8.30 0.00
N PHE A 30 4.93 -8.62 -1.26
CA PHE A 30 4.78 -9.97 -1.80
C PHE A 30 6.05 -10.79 -1.56
N PRO A 31 5.96 -12.14 -1.56
CA PRO A 31 7.12 -13.02 -1.34
C PRO A 31 8.27 -12.83 -2.35
N ASN A 32 7.99 -12.24 -3.51
CA ASN A 32 9.01 -11.89 -4.51
C ASN A 32 9.74 -10.55 -4.20
N GLY A 33 9.47 -9.96 -3.03
CA GLY A 33 10.03 -8.68 -2.59
C GLY A 33 9.26 -7.46 -3.05
N SER A 34 8.40 -7.57 -4.07
CA SER A 34 7.68 -6.42 -4.63
C SER A 34 6.63 -5.89 -3.66
N CYS A 35 6.42 -4.58 -3.68
CA CYS A 35 5.48 -3.89 -2.80
C CYS A 35 4.36 -3.26 -3.62
N TYR A 36 3.15 -3.27 -3.08
CA TYR A 36 2.00 -2.55 -3.62
C TYR A 36 1.52 -1.58 -2.56
N VAL A 37 1.57 -0.28 -2.84
CA VAL A 37 1.37 0.81 -1.87
C VAL A 37 0.21 1.68 -2.31
N ASP A 38 -0.85 1.71 -1.50
CA ASP A 38 -1.95 2.65 -1.61
C ASP A 38 -1.60 3.95 -0.88
N TRP A 39 -1.76 5.07 -1.58
CA TRP A 39 -1.37 6.38 -1.10
C TRP A 39 -2.51 7.04 -0.32
N ASN A 40 -2.15 7.57 0.85
CA ASN A 40 -3.08 8.36 1.62
C ASN A 40 -3.19 9.77 1.02
N ARG A 41 -4.20 9.99 0.18
CA ARG A 41 -4.38 11.28 -0.51
C ARG A 41 -4.72 12.43 0.44
N GLU A 42 -5.26 12.14 1.62
CA GLU A 42 -5.74 13.16 2.55
C GLU A 42 -4.60 13.90 3.27
N VAL A 43 -3.39 13.33 3.32
CA VAL A 43 -2.20 14.04 3.86
C VAL A 43 -1.61 15.08 2.91
N PHE A 44 -1.96 15.00 1.63
CA PHE A 44 -1.54 15.99 0.65
C PHE A 44 -2.47 17.21 0.69
N PRO A 45 -1.92 18.42 0.48
CA PRO A 45 -2.73 19.63 0.45
C PRO A 45 -3.75 19.54 -0.72
N PRO A 46 -4.92 20.19 -0.60
CA PRO A 46 -6.00 20.03 -1.59
C PRO A 46 -5.60 20.26 -3.04
N GLU A 47 -4.62 21.14 -3.29
CA GLU A 47 -4.06 21.44 -4.60
C GLU A 47 -3.21 20.32 -5.22
N ASP A 48 -2.60 19.47 -4.41
CA ASP A 48 -1.75 18.35 -4.85
C ASP A 48 -2.47 17.00 -4.71
N ARG A 49 -3.68 17.01 -4.14
CA ARG A 49 -4.49 15.82 -3.90
C ARG A 49 -5.12 15.32 -5.19
N LEU A 50 -4.91 14.04 -5.49
CA LEU A 50 -5.59 13.36 -6.60
C LEU A 50 -7.06 13.08 -6.25
N ASP A 51 -7.96 13.16 -7.24
CA ASP A 51 -9.41 12.95 -7.05
C ASP A 51 -9.78 11.48 -6.75
N HIS A 52 -8.98 10.54 -7.24
CA HIS A 52 -9.19 9.10 -7.09
C HIS A 52 -8.00 8.44 -6.39
N GLU A 53 -8.22 7.23 -5.88
CA GLU A 53 -7.18 6.37 -5.31
C GLU A 53 -5.93 6.33 -6.19
N HIS A 54 -4.77 6.34 -5.54
CA HIS A 54 -3.50 6.28 -6.22
C HIS A 54 -2.68 5.16 -5.63
N VAL A 55 -2.23 4.26 -6.49
CA VAL A 55 -1.54 3.06 -6.08
C VAL A 55 -0.27 2.89 -6.90
N SER A 56 0.82 2.58 -6.21
CA SER A 56 2.13 2.38 -6.81
C SER A 56 2.64 0.96 -6.57
N ARG A 57 3.38 0.44 -7.54
CA ARG A 57 4.10 -0.83 -7.42
C ARG A 57 5.60 -0.57 -7.39
N TYR A 58 6.28 -1.14 -6.41
CA TYR A 58 7.71 -1.04 -6.20
C TYR A 58 8.36 -2.43 -6.27
N GLY A 59 9.65 -2.49 -6.63
CA GLY A 59 10.40 -3.74 -6.70
C GLY A 59 10.84 -4.28 -5.34
N SER A 60 10.97 -3.40 -4.36
CA SER A 60 11.41 -3.71 -2.99
C SER A 60 10.93 -2.67 -1.98
N LEU A 61 11.12 -2.92 -0.67
CA LEU A 61 10.89 -1.91 0.38
C LEU A 61 11.82 -0.69 0.22
N SER A 62 13.07 -0.91 -0.21
CA SER A 62 14.02 0.18 -0.47
C SER A 62 13.54 1.09 -1.60
N ASP A 63 12.89 0.54 -2.62
CA ASP A 63 12.32 1.33 -3.71
C ASP A 63 11.12 2.17 -3.22
N VAL A 64 10.37 1.68 -2.22
CA VAL A 64 9.29 2.44 -1.57
C VAL A 64 9.88 3.65 -0.83
N GLU A 65 10.92 3.46 -0.02
CA GLU A 65 11.57 4.57 0.69
C GLU A 65 12.13 5.61 -0.30
N GLN A 66 12.83 5.14 -1.33
CA GLN A 66 13.38 6.02 -2.37
C GLN A 66 12.28 6.78 -3.12
N GLY A 67 11.20 6.09 -3.51
CA GLY A 67 10.15 6.66 -4.34
C GLY A 67 9.17 7.56 -3.60
N THR A 68 9.03 7.38 -2.28
CA THR A 68 8.13 8.17 -1.43
C THR A 68 8.86 9.27 -0.68
N GLY A 69 10.18 9.14 -0.49
CA GLY A 69 10.95 9.99 0.42
C GLY A 69 10.61 9.78 1.91
N GLY A 70 9.78 8.78 2.21
CA GLY A 70 9.37 8.43 3.57
C GLY A 70 10.22 7.32 4.18
N VAL A 71 9.98 7.05 5.47
CA VAL A 71 10.56 5.91 6.20
C VAL A 71 9.54 4.77 6.21
N VAL A 72 9.93 3.59 5.76
CA VAL A 72 9.03 2.42 5.75
C VAL A 72 9.07 1.72 7.10
N GLN A 73 7.91 1.61 7.75
CA GLN A 73 7.73 0.80 8.96
C GLN A 73 7.07 -0.51 8.59
N VAL A 74 7.79 -1.63 8.74
CA VAL A 74 7.23 -2.98 8.55
C VAL A 74 6.52 -3.38 9.84
N VAL A 75 5.22 -3.66 9.73
CA VAL A 75 4.39 -4.16 10.85
C VAL A 75 4.06 -5.63 10.59
N ASP A 76 4.38 -6.49 11.55
CA ASP A 76 3.95 -7.88 11.50
C ASP A 76 2.48 -7.98 11.95
N GLU A 77 1.64 -8.71 11.20
CA GLU A 77 0.29 -9.09 11.64
C GLU A 77 0.41 -10.11 12.79
N GLY A 78 0.79 -9.64 13.97
CA GLY A 78 1.11 -10.53 15.10
C GLY A 78 1.10 -9.90 16.49
N ASN A 79 0.87 -8.60 16.64
CA ASN A 79 0.53 -7.97 17.93
C ASN A 79 -0.21 -6.65 17.68
N ALA A 80 -1.54 -6.73 17.63
CA ALA A 80 -2.45 -5.61 17.89
C ALA A 80 -3.32 -6.00 19.08
#